data_AF-A0AA38LBV6-F1
#
_entry.id   AF-A0AA38LBV6-F1
#
_cell.length_a   1.000
_cell.length_b   1.000
_cell.length_c   1.000
_cell.angle_alpha   90.00
_cell.angle_beta   90.00
_cell.angle_gamma   90.00
#
_symmetry.space_group_name_H-M   'P 1'
#
loop_
_entity.id
_entity.type
_entity.pdbx_description
1 polymer ?
#
loop_
_entity_poly.entity_id
_entity_poly.type
_entity_poly.pdbx_seq_one_letter_code
_entity_poly.pdbx_strand_id
1 'polypeptide(L)' 'MFVFEPSKLTFDSMIETLMSTTPTPFAEQDFLNMYFQKMYNLVLAMLWRHPENVDLDEVKVVHYCAA' A
#
# COMPACT_ATOMS: atom_id res chain seq x y z
N MET A 1 0.41 2.09 4.41
CA MET A 1 0.50 1.44 5.73
C MET A 1 -0.50 0.30 5.73
N PHE A 2 -0.11 -0.88 6.20
CA PHE A 2 -0.93 -2.07 6.19
C PHE A 2 -0.73 -2.82 7.51
N VAL A 3 -1.83 -3.17 8.18
CA VAL A 3 -1.80 -3.98 9.41
C VAL A 3 -2.30 -5.37 9.05
N PHE A 4 -1.56 -6.40 9.44
CA PHE A 4 -1.89 -7.79 9.14
C PHE A 4 -1.58 -8.72 10.31
N GLU A 5 -2.22 -9.88 10.30
CA GLU A 5 -1.94 -10.97 11.24
C GLU A 5 -0.90 -11.92 10.63
N PRO A 6 0.23 -12.18 11.30
CA PRO A 6 1.23 -13.12 10.81
C PRO A 6 0.66 -14.53 10.64
N SER A 7 0.81 -15.10 9.45
CA SER A 7 0.31 -16.43 9.12
C SER A 7 1.22 -17.09 8.10
N LYS A 8 1.71 -18.30 8.40
CA LYS A 8 2.50 -19.10 7.46
C LYS A 8 1.70 -19.41 6.20
N LEU A 9 0.41 -19.75 6.36
CA LEU A 9 -0.48 -20.05 5.25
C LEU A 9 -0.59 -18.85 4.29
N THR A 10 -0.77 -17.64 4.83
CA THR A 10 -0.86 -16.41 4.05
C THR A 10 0.47 -16.12 3.36
N PHE A 11 1.59 -16.30 4.05
CA PHE A 11 2.91 -16.12 3.46
C PHE A 11 3.16 -17.06 2.29
N ASP A 12 2.95 -18.37 2.47
CA ASP A 12 3.17 -19.37 1.42
C ASP A 12 2.30 -19.06 0.18
N SER A 13 1.01 -18.78 0.39
CA SER A 13 0.07 -18.41 -0.68
C SER A 13 0.48 -17.13 -1.41
N MET A 14 1.01 -16.14 -0.67
CA MET A 14 1.44 -14.88 -1.25
C MET A 14 2.69 -15.06 -2.10
N ILE A 15 3.65 -15.89 -1.67
CA ILE A 15 4.83 -16.24 -2.47
C ILE A 15 4.43 -16.98 -3.75
N GLU A 16 3.55 -17.97 -3.66
CA GLU A 16 3.05 -18.68 -4.84
C GLU A 16 2.39 -17.72 -5.84
N THR A 17 1.56 -16.80 -5.34
CA THR A 17 0.88 -15.81 -6.18
C THR A 17 1.88 -14.85 -6.83
N LEU A 18 2.85 -14.35 -6.05
CA LEU A 18 3.88 -13.43 -6.51
C LEU A 18 4.68 -14.00 -7.69
N MET A 19 5.03 -15.29 -7.64
CA MET A 19 5.80 -15.96 -8.71
C MET A 19 5.07 -16.00 -10.06
N SER A 20 3.75 -15.88 -10.06
CA SER A 20 2.91 -15.83 -11.27
C SER A 20 2.41 -14.43 -11.64
N THR A 21 2.66 -13.43 -10.79
CA THR A 21 2.12 -12.08 -10.99
C THR A 21 3.03 -11.27 -11.92
N THR A 22 2.44 -10.66 -12.95
CA THR A 22 3.15 -9.71 -13.81
C THR A 22 3.58 -8.48 -12.99
N PRO A 23 4.88 -8.11 -12.98
CA PRO A 23 5.33 -6.94 -12.25
C PRO A 23 4.67 -5.65 -12.76
N THR A 24 4.32 -4.74 -11.85
CA THR A 24 3.82 -3.40 -12.18
C THR A 24 4.81 -2.32 -11.73
N PRO A 25 4.73 -1.09 -12.26
CA PRO A 25 5.55 0.03 -11.79
C PRO A 25 5.36 0.40 -10.31
N PHE A 26 4.24 -0.02 -9.70
CA PHE A 26 3.92 0.21 -8.28
C PHE A 26 4.29 -0.97 -7.37
N ALA A 27 5.00 -1.97 -7.93
CA ALA A 27 5.67 -3.05 -7.22
C ALA A 27 4.80 -3.72 -6.14
N GLU A 28 5.26 -3.71 -4.89
CA GLU A 28 4.58 -4.34 -3.76
C GLU A 28 3.17 -3.77 -3.52
N GLN A 29 2.97 -2.46 -3.71
CA GLN A 29 1.68 -1.84 -3.41
C GLN A 29 0.56 -2.39 -4.31
N ASP A 30 0.82 -2.50 -5.60
CA ASP A 30 -0.14 -3.06 -6.55
C ASP A 30 -0.33 -4.56 -6.31
N PHE A 31 0.75 -5.30 -6.09
CA PHE A 31 0.67 -6.72 -5.78
C PHE A 31 -0.23 -6.98 -4.56
N LEU A 32 -0.01 -6.25 -3.46
CA LEU A 32 -0.82 -6.39 -2.24
C LEU A 32 -2.26 -5.94 -2.47
N ASN A 33 -2.50 -4.87 -3.24
CA ASN A 33 -3.85 -4.43 -3.57
C ASN A 33 -4.61 -5.48 -4.39
N MET A 34 -3.94 -6.13 -5.34
CA MET A 34 -4.50 -7.22 -6.16
C MET A 34 -4.75 -8.48 -5.32
N TYR A 35 -3.78 -8.89 -4.50
CA TYR A 35 -3.86 -10.09 -3.67
C TYR A 35 -4.97 -9.97 -2.60
N PHE A 36 -5.02 -8.84 -1.88
CA PHE A 36 -6.01 -8.61 -0.82
C PHE A 36 -7.31 -7.97 -1.30
N GLN A 37 -7.43 -7.63 -2.60
CA GLN A 37 -8.57 -6.94 -3.20
C GLN A 37 -8.98 -5.67 -2.44
N LYS A 38 -7.99 -4.92 -1.97
CA LYS A 38 -8.17 -3.76 -1.09
C LYS A 38 -7.31 -2.61 -1.62
N MET A 39 -7.77 -1.37 -1.46
CA MET A 39 -6.98 -0.17 -1.77
C MET A 39 -6.81 0.65 -0.51
N TYR A 40 -5.57 0.80 -0.03
CA TYR A 40 -5.26 1.67 1.11
C TYR A 40 -3.92 2.39 0.93
N ASN A 41 -3.94 3.70 0.65
CA ASN A 41 -3.00 4.66 1.28
C ASN A 41 -3.24 6.13 0.85
N LEU A 42 -2.99 7.07 1.76
CA LEU A 42 -2.76 8.48 1.46
C LEU A 42 -1.24 8.70 1.24
N VAL A 43 -0.83 9.01 0.01
CA VAL A 43 0.57 9.26 -0.35
C VAL A 43 0.92 10.73 -0.09
N LEU A 44 2.14 11.07 0.32
CA LEU A 44 2.60 12.46 0.54
C LEU A 44 2.31 13.40 -0.66
N ALA A 45 2.29 12.84 -1.88
CA ALA A 45 1.83 13.51 -3.07
C ALA A 45 0.47 14.22 -2.91
N MET A 46 -0.44 13.70 -2.08
CA MET A 46 -1.74 14.31 -1.78
C MET A 46 -1.58 15.59 -0.97
N LEU A 47 -0.64 15.64 -0.01
CA LEU A 47 -0.37 16.87 0.75
C LEU A 47 0.18 17.99 -0.14
N TRP A 48 1.01 17.64 -1.13
CA TRP A 48 1.61 18.63 -2.04
C TRP A 48 0.68 19.06 -3.17
N ARG A 49 -0.08 18.11 -3.76
CA ARG A 49 -0.92 18.36 -4.95
C ARG A 49 -2.35 18.75 -4.58
N HIS A 50 -2.83 18.35 -3.41
CA HIS A 50 -4.20 18.52 -2.93
C HIS A 50 -4.26 18.88 -1.43
N PRO A 51 -3.56 19.94 -0.99
CA PRO A 51 -3.52 20.32 0.42
C PRO A 51 -4.92 20.62 0.99
N GLU A 52 -5.88 21.01 0.15
CA GLU A 52 -7.28 21.24 0.54
C GLU A 52 -7.99 19.99 1.07
N ASN A 53 -7.49 18.81 0.74
CA ASN A 53 -8.06 17.52 1.15
C ASN A 53 -7.36 16.94 2.39
N VAL A 54 -6.48 17.70 3.03
CA VAL A 54 -5.72 17.24 4.20
C VAL A 54 -6.00 18.14 5.41
N ASP A 55 -6.64 17.57 6.42
CA ASP A 55 -6.76 18.17 7.74
C ASP A 55 -5.54 17.76 8.60
N LEU A 56 -4.64 18.70 8.86
CA LEU A 56 -3.38 18.44 9.56
C LEU A 56 -3.57 17.99 11.01
N ASP A 57 -4.65 18.40 11.67
CA ASP A 57 -4.90 18.03 13.07
C ASP A 57 -5.32 16.56 13.20
N GLU A 58 -5.85 15.96 12.12
CA GLU A 58 -6.24 14.55 12.04
C GLU A 58 -5.12 13.64 11.49
N VAL A 59 -4.03 14.21 10.96
CA VAL A 59 -2.91 13.43 10.41
C VAL A 59 -2.10 12.79 11.53
N LYS A 60 -2.08 11.45 11.56
CA LYS A 60 -1.34 10.67 12.58
C LYS A 60 0.00 10.12 12.08
N VAL A 61 0.11 9.83 10.78
CA VAL A 61 1.32 9.26 10.15
C VAL A 61 1.49 9.84 8.75
N VAL A 62 2.72 10.25 8.42
CA VAL A 62 3.10 10.74 7.10
C VAL A 62 4.08 9.76 6.45
N HIS A 63 3.73 9.25 5.27
CA HIS A 63 4.63 8.41 4.48
C HIS A 63 5.44 9.26 3.51
N TYR A 64 6.67 9.61 3.90
CA TYR A 64 7.61 10.30 3.02
C TYR A 64 8.16 9.33 1.97
N CYS A 65 7.43 9.17 0.87
CA CYS A 65 7.85 8.39 -0.28
C CYS A 65 8.12 9.34 -1.44
N ALA A 66 9.39 9.49 -1.80
CA ALA A 66 9.80 10.08 -3.06
C ALA A 66 9.65 9.00 -4.13
N ALA A 67 8.45 8.89 -4.70
CA ALA A 67 8.23 8.17 -5.95
C ALA A 67 8.68 9.06 -7.12
#